data_AF-A0A7J9MK79-F1
#
_entry.id   AF-A0A7J9MK79-F1
#
_cell.length_a   1.000
_cell.length_b   1.000
_cell.length_c   1.000
_cell.angle_alpha   90.00
_cell.angle_beta   90.00
_cell.angle_gamma   90.00
#
_symmetry.space_group_name_H-M   'P 1'
#
loop_
_entity.id
_entity.type
_entity.pdbx_description
1 polymer ?
#
loop_
_entity_poly.entity_id
_entity_poly.type
_entity_poly.pdbx_seq_one_letter_code
_entity_poly.pdbx_strand_id
1 'polypeptide(L)'
;MPSSSSTFPVTLVSKTMIFPDQRSNLGELKLSVSDLPMLSCHYIQKGCLFTRPSIPINSLISVLKQALSKTLSFFSPLAGRLYTDRNGYIYITCNDAGVEFHHAKGTTLFIRDVISPIEVPWFVKGFFCYDKAVSYQGHYMPIMAVQLTELADGVFIGCSVNHAVTDGTSFWNFFNSFAEICKRISDNCCNQSIEKITRRPDFTRETVLNSPAVLRLPEGGPKVTFNENEPLRERIFSFSKEAIMELKGKANNFQLNAGDFNAAGEIMGKQSNDKYKPIPEISSFQSLSALLWRAVTRGRKLPASKTTTFRMAVNCRHRLSPKLNTLYFGNAIQSIPTYASAGDVTSRDLRWCAQRLNENVKAHDDETVRRFIKEWEKDPRCFPLGNFDGASMTMGSSPRFPMYDNDFGWGRPLAVRSGGANKFDGKISAFPGREGNGSVDLEVVLAPGTMAAIESDGEFMRYVSN
;
A
#
# COMPACT_ATOMS: atom_id res chain seq x y z
N MET A 1 16.88 20.44 11.63
CA MET A 1 17.86 19.89 10.66
C MET A 1 18.91 19.14 11.45
N PRO A 2 19.25 17.88 11.15
CA PRO A 2 20.40 17.25 11.77
C PRO A 2 21.67 17.96 11.29
N SER A 3 22.58 18.18 12.22
CA SER A 3 23.90 18.77 12.03
C SER A 3 24.70 18.07 10.92
N SER A 4 25.51 18.87 10.22
CA SER A 4 26.51 18.45 9.24
C SER A 4 27.38 17.30 9.75
N SER A 5 27.55 16.26 8.90
CA SER A 5 28.53 15.15 8.96
C SER A 5 28.08 13.74 9.40
N SER A 6 26.79 13.41 9.52
CA SER A 6 26.40 11.99 9.65
C SER A 6 26.29 11.33 8.27
N THR A 7 27.23 10.45 7.92
CA THR A 7 27.12 9.56 6.75
C THR A 7 25.84 8.73 6.84
N PHE A 8 25.15 8.53 5.71
CA PHE A 8 23.96 7.69 5.64
C PHE A 8 24.29 6.28 6.17
N PRO A 9 23.54 5.71 7.14
CA PRO A 9 23.96 4.50 7.85
C PRO A 9 23.79 3.21 7.04
N VAL A 10 23.31 3.31 5.80
CA VAL A 10 23.14 2.20 4.86
C VAL A 10 24.03 2.43 3.65
N THR A 11 24.88 1.46 3.34
CA THR A 11 25.78 1.50 2.18
C THR A 11 25.35 0.44 1.18
N LEU A 12 25.14 0.84 -0.07
CA LEU A 12 24.90 -0.10 -1.16
C LEU A 12 26.18 -0.88 -1.49
N VAL A 13 26.09 -2.20 -1.51
CA VAL A 13 27.21 -3.11 -1.80
C VAL A 13 27.22 -3.54 -3.25
N SER A 14 26.06 -3.97 -3.79
CA SER A 14 25.97 -4.40 -5.18
C SER A 14 24.58 -4.20 -5.78
N LYS A 15 24.54 -4.11 -7.11
CA LYS A 15 23.33 -4.16 -7.94
C LYS A 15 23.50 -5.28 -8.95
N THR A 16 22.44 -6.05 -9.18
CA THR A 16 22.44 -7.13 -10.17
C THR A 16 21.10 -7.13 -10.91
N MET A 17 21.13 -7.25 -12.24
CA MET A 17 19.91 -7.47 -13.01
C MET A 17 19.50 -8.94 -12.91
N ILE A 18 18.25 -9.21 -12.56
CA ILE A 18 17.67 -10.54 -12.44
C ILE A 18 16.62 -10.71 -13.53
N PHE A 19 16.77 -11.78 -14.30
CA PHE A 19 15.89 -12.12 -15.41
C PHE A 19 14.95 -13.26 -15.01
N PRO A 20 13.76 -13.36 -15.61
CA PRO A 20 12.90 -14.54 -15.47
C PRO A 20 13.66 -15.83 -15.84
N ASP A 21 13.40 -16.93 -15.12
CA ASP A 21 14.02 -18.23 -15.43
C ASP A 21 13.39 -18.92 -16.65
N GLN A 22 12.24 -18.43 -17.10
CA GLN A 22 11.52 -18.90 -18.28
C GLN A 22 11.10 -17.70 -19.12
N ARG A 23 11.19 -17.86 -20.44
CA ARG A 23 10.77 -16.83 -21.39
C ARG A 23 9.27 -16.58 -21.26
N SER A 24 8.87 -15.31 -21.26
CA SER A 24 7.46 -14.97 -21.28
C SER A 24 6.82 -15.32 -22.62
N ASN A 25 5.62 -15.89 -22.57
CA ASN A 25 4.72 -16.05 -23.71
C ASN A 25 3.59 -15.01 -23.69
N LEU A 26 3.67 -14.02 -22.80
CA LEU A 26 2.64 -13.00 -22.65
C LEU A 26 2.88 -11.87 -23.67
N GLY A 27 1.81 -11.47 -24.35
CA GLY A 27 1.85 -10.32 -25.24
C GLY A 27 1.96 -8.99 -24.48
N GLU A 28 1.80 -7.90 -25.22
CA GLU A 28 1.75 -6.57 -24.64
C GLU A 28 0.46 -6.38 -23.83
N LEU A 29 0.60 -5.82 -22.63
CA LEU A 29 -0.54 -5.51 -21.76
C LEU A 29 -0.81 -4.01 -21.81
N LYS A 30 -1.91 -3.59 -22.44
CA LYS A 30 -2.34 -2.20 -22.41
C LYS A 30 -2.64 -1.76 -20.98
N LEU A 31 -2.15 -0.58 -20.58
CA LEU A 31 -2.50 0.05 -19.31
C LEU A 31 -3.99 0.44 -19.32
N SER A 32 -4.68 0.09 -18.24
CA SER A 32 -6.10 0.35 -18.06
C SER A 32 -6.38 1.79 -17.60
N VAL A 33 -7.65 2.17 -17.60
CA VAL A 33 -8.14 3.43 -16.99
C VAL A 33 -7.78 3.57 -15.51
N SER A 34 -7.51 2.47 -14.81
CA SER A 34 -7.08 2.49 -13.41
C SER A 34 -5.55 2.59 -13.26
N ASP A 35 -4.80 2.20 -14.29
CA ASP A 35 -3.34 2.23 -14.32
C ASP A 35 -2.82 3.62 -14.74
N LEU A 36 -3.40 4.19 -15.80
CA LEU A 36 -2.95 5.45 -16.41
C LEU A 36 -2.88 6.62 -15.41
N PRO A 37 -3.84 6.81 -14.49
CA PRO A 37 -3.75 7.90 -13.50
C PRO A 37 -2.55 7.76 -12.57
N MET A 38 -2.04 6.55 -12.35
CA MET A 38 -0.91 6.29 -11.45
C MET A 38 0.44 6.66 -12.06
N LEU A 39 0.50 7.06 -13.35
CA LEU A 39 1.75 7.47 -13.99
C LEU A 39 2.43 8.69 -13.33
N SER A 40 1.68 9.54 -12.63
CA SER A 40 2.19 10.66 -11.83
C SER A 40 2.60 10.27 -10.40
N CYS A 41 2.35 9.04 -9.95
CA CYS A 41 2.65 8.59 -8.60
C CYS A 41 4.08 8.05 -8.49
N HIS A 42 4.70 8.13 -7.32
CA HIS A 42 5.94 7.40 -7.06
C HIS A 42 5.72 5.89 -7.15
N TYR A 43 6.78 5.16 -7.48
CA TYR A 43 6.85 3.71 -7.30
C TYR A 43 6.45 3.33 -5.87
N ILE A 44 5.57 2.34 -5.71
CA ILE A 44 5.18 1.82 -4.39
C ILE A 44 6.43 1.22 -3.73
N GLN A 45 6.70 1.61 -2.48
CA GLN A 45 7.79 1.05 -1.67
C GLN A 45 7.20 0.42 -0.40
N LYS A 46 7.26 -0.91 -0.28
CA LYS A 46 6.86 -1.66 0.92
C LYS A 46 7.82 -2.82 1.14
N GLY A 47 8.07 -3.14 2.40
CA GLY A 47 9.04 -4.16 2.77
C GLY A 47 8.85 -4.67 4.18
N CYS A 48 9.55 -5.75 4.48
CA CYS A 48 9.41 -6.52 5.70
C CYS A 48 10.75 -6.63 6.43
N LEU A 49 10.72 -6.39 7.74
CA LEU A 49 11.83 -6.59 8.66
C LEU A 49 11.79 -8.02 9.20
N PHE A 50 12.93 -8.69 9.28
CA PHE A 50 13.06 -10.04 9.79
C PHE A 50 14.23 -10.16 10.79
N THR A 51 14.14 -11.17 11.65
CA THR A 51 15.31 -11.68 12.38
C THR A 51 16.37 -12.17 11.40
N ARG A 52 17.61 -12.28 11.87
CA ARG A 52 18.70 -12.82 11.05
C ARG A 52 18.39 -14.27 10.64
N PRO A 53 18.41 -14.59 9.33
CA PRO A 53 18.28 -15.97 8.87
C PRO A 53 19.45 -16.84 9.38
N SER A 54 19.22 -18.14 9.52
CA SER A 54 20.25 -19.11 10.00
C SER A 54 21.33 -19.42 8.96
N ILE A 55 21.13 -19.02 7.70
CA ILE A 55 22.07 -19.25 6.61
C ILE A 55 23.04 -18.08 6.43
N PRO A 56 24.27 -18.32 5.91
CA PRO A 56 25.20 -17.25 5.57
C PRO A 56 24.62 -16.25 4.58
N ILE A 57 25.01 -14.98 4.69
CA ILE A 57 24.42 -13.91 3.86
C ILE A 57 24.59 -14.12 2.36
N ASN A 58 25.74 -14.64 1.92
CA ASN A 58 25.98 -14.93 0.50
C ASN A 58 25.02 -16.01 -0.03
N SER A 59 24.74 -17.03 0.79
CA SER A 59 23.75 -18.07 0.46
C SER A 59 22.34 -17.47 0.40
N LEU A 60 21.99 -16.61 1.36
CA LEU A 60 20.71 -15.89 1.35
C LEU A 60 20.52 -15.05 0.08
N ILE A 61 21.54 -14.29 -0.31
CA ILE A 61 21.51 -13.49 -1.55
C ILE A 61 21.30 -14.39 -2.77
N SER A 62 22.00 -15.54 -2.83
CA SER A 62 21.85 -16.50 -3.93
C SER A 62 20.43 -17.04 -4.02
N VAL A 63 19.87 -17.49 -2.88
CA VAL A 63 18.51 -18.03 -2.81
C VAL A 63 17.47 -16.96 -3.19
N LEU A 64 17.59 -15.75 -2.66
CA LEU A 64 16.68 -14.65 -3.00
C LEU A 64 16.73 -14.29 -4.49
N LYS A 65 17.92 -14.24 -5.11
CA LYS A 65 18.06 -14.00 -6.54
C LYS A 65 17.41 -15.10 -7.37
N GLN A 66 17.63 -16.36 -7.01
CA GLN A 66 17.02 -17.51 -7.68
C GLN A 66 15.48 -17.50 -7.53
N ALA A 67 14.99 -17.24 -6.32
CA ALA A 67 13.57 -17.13 -6.04
C ALA A 67 12.93 -15.97 -6.81
N LEU A 68 13.61 -14.83 -6.93
CA LEU A 68 13.14 -13.68 -7.69
C LEU A 68 13.05 -14.04 -9.18
N SER A 69 14.11 -14.62 -9.75
CA SER A 69 14.14 -15.10 -11.14
C SER A 69 12.97 -16.04 -11.43
N LYS A 70 12.71 -17.00 -10.54
CA LYS A 70 11.59 -17.94 -10.67
C LYS A 70 10.23 -17.26 -10.55
N THR A 71 10.10 -16.32 -9.62
CA THR A 71 8.84 -15.59 -9.40
C THR A 71 8.48 -14.75 -10.62
N LEU A 72 9.46 -14.09 -11.25
CA LEU A 72 9.25 -13.26 -12.43
C LEU A 72 8.68 -14.04 -13.62
N SER A 73 8.94 -15.34 -13.74
CA SER A 73 8.31 -16.18 -14.76
C SER A 73 6.80 -16.34 -14.57
N PHE A 74 6.31 -16.26 -13.33
CA PHE A 74 4.87 -16.21 -13.03
C PHE A 74 4.30 -14.78 -13.11
N PHE A 75 5.16 -13.77 -13.00
CA PHE A 75 4.82 -12.35 -12.98
C PHE A 75 5.53 -11.58 -14.11
N SER A 76 5.47 -12.12 -15.34
CA SER A 76 6.25 -11.60 -16.49
C SER A 76 6.14 -10.09 -16.73
N PRO A 77 4.97 -9.42 -16.54
CA PRO A 77 4.89 -7.98 -16.72
C PRO A 77 5.88 -7.18 -15.86
N LEU A 78 6.28 -7.70 -14.70
CA LEU A 78 7.22 -7.02 -13.82
C LEU A 78 8.66 -6.99 -14.35
N ALA A 79 9.04 -7.96 -15.20
CA ALA A 79 10.32 -7.97 -15.90
C ALA A 79 10.27 -7.24 -17.25
N GLY A 80 9.13 -6.64 -17.60
CA GLY A 80 8.92 -5.91 -18.84
C GLY A 80 9.40 -4.45 -18.80
N ARG A 81 8.95 -3.66 -19.78
CA ARG A 81 9.14 -2.19 -19.84
C ARG A 81 7.85 -1.50 -20.27
N LEU A 82 7.67 -0.25 -19.86
CA LEU A 82 6.59 0.57 -20.41
C LEU A 82 6.95 1.03 -21.83
N TYR A 83 5.96 1.04 -22.70
CA TYR A 83 6.07 1.49 -24.08
C TYR A 83 4.83 2.31 -24.45
N THR A 84 5.02 3.42 -25.16
CA THR A 84 3.91 4.22 -25.72
C THR A 84 3.88 4.03 -27.23
N ASP A 85 2.73 3.61 -27.77
CA ASP A 85 2.57 3.41 -29.21
C ASP A 85 2.34 4.73 -29.97
N ARG A 86 2.29 4.65 -31.31
CA ARG A 86 2.02 5.80 -32.19
C ARG A 86 0.66 6.48 -31.97
N ASN A 87 -0.29 5.81 -31.33
CA ASN A 87 -1.61 6.35 -31.03
C ASN A 87 -1.67 6.97 -29.62
N GLY A 88 -0.58 6.88 -28.84
CA GLY A 88 -0.48 7.37 -27.47
C GLY A 88 -0.98 6.38 -26.41
N TYR A 89 -1.31 5.14 -26.76
CA TYR A 89 -1.63 4.11 -25.77
C TYR A 89 -0.35 3.59 -25.13
N ILE A 90 -0.41 3.36 -23.82
CA ILE A 90 0.72 2.87 -23.04
C ILE A 90 0.52 1.38 -22.74
N TYR A 91 1.57 0.61 -22.91
CA TYR A 91 1.62 -0.83 -22.73
C TYR A 91 2.74 -1.23 -21.79
N ILE A 92 2.61 -2.41 -21.19
CA ILE A 92 3.73 -3.17 -20.64
C ILE A 92 4.13 -4.19 -21.69
N THR A 93 5.32 -4.04 -22.26
CA THR A 93 5.91 -5.06 -23.13
C THR A 93 6.60 -6.10 -22.24
N CYS A 94 6.11 -7.33 -22.25
CA CYS A 94 6.66 -8.45 -21.47
C CYS A 94 7.90 -9.05 -22.15
N ASN A 95 8.96 -8.25 -22.25
CA ASN A 95 10.17 -8.55 -23.02
C ASN A 95 11.31 -9.19 -22.20
N ASP A 96 11.02 -9.67 -20.99
CA ASP A 96 11.99 -10.29 -20.08
C ASP A 96 13.26 -9.44 -19.84
N ALA A 97 13.18 -8.10 -19.94
CA ALA A 97 14.30 -7.18 -19.72
C ALA A 97 14.82 -7.14 -18.27
N GLY A 98 14.22 -7.92 -17.37
CA GLY A 98 14.68 -8.14 -16.01
C GLY A 98 14.39 -6.99 -15.05
N VAL A 99 14.74 -7.21 -13.79
CA VAL A 99 14.52 -6.32 -12.65
C VAL A 99 15.80 -6.17 -11.83
N GLU A 100 15.95 -5.09 -11.07
CA GLU A 100 17.14 -4.93 -10.24
C GLU A 100 17.01 -5.64 -8.88
N PHE A 101 18.09 -6.29 -8.46
CA PHE A 101 18.30 -6.78 -7.11
C PHE A 101 19.46 -6.01 -6.48
N HIS A 102 19.20 -5.34 -5.36
CA HIS A 102 20.18 -4.55 -4.63
C HIS A 102 20.53 -5.28 -3.33
N HIS A 103 21.80 -5.22 -2.97
CA HIS A 103 22.30 -5.67 -1.69
C HIS A 103 22.96 -4.49 -0.98
N ALA A 104 22.51 -4.20 0.23
CA ALA A 104 22.99 -3.09 1.05
C ALA A 104 23.33 -3.56 2.48
N LYS A 105 24.18 -2.79 3.15
CA LYS A 105 24.62 -3.02 4.53
C LYS A 105 24.32 -1.82 5.39
N GLY A 106 23.58 -2.03 6.48
CA GLY A 106 23.40 -1.13 7.60
C GLY A 106 23.85 -1.81 8.89
N THR A 107 25.08 -2.30 8.94
CA THR A 107 25.59 -3.19 10.01
C THR A 107 25.72 -2.52 11.38
N THR A 108 25.50 -1.21 11.47
CA THR A 108 25.41 -0.45 12.73
C THR A 108 23.97 -0.31 13.25
N LEU A 109 22.98 -0.67 12.44
CA LEU A 109 21.56 -0.60 12.76
C LEU A 109 21.07 -1.96 13.26
N PHE A 110 20.26 -1.95 14.31
CA PHE A 110 19.62 -3.12 14.89
C PHE A 110 18.12 -3.11 14.58
N ILE A 111 17.46 -4.28 14.70
CA ILE A 111 16.01 -4.43 14.59
C ILE A 111 15.29 -3.42 15.49
N ARG A 112 15.75 -3.27 16.75
CA ARG A 112 15.18 -2.32 17.71
C ARG A 112 15.20 -0.88 17.18
N ASP A 113 16.22 -0.50 16.42
CA ASP A 113 16.33 0.86 15.90
C ASP A 113 15.25 1.15 14.84
N VAL A 114 14.71 0.11 14.21
CA VAL A 114 13.62 0.20 13.20
C VAL A 114 12.23 0.21 13.83
N ILE A 115 12.05 -0.44 14.99
CA ILE A 115 10.72 -0.71 15.57
C ILE A 115 10.45 -0.01 16.90
N SER A 116 11.47 0.32 17.69
CA SER A 116 11.30 0.97 18.99
C SER A 116 10.98 2.46 18.90
N PRO A 117 11.50 3.23 17.92
CA PRO A 117 11.12 4.62 17.77
C PRO A 117 9.63 4.78 17.41
N ILE A 118 9.00 5.79 18.02
CA ILE A 118 7.61 6.16 17.74
C ILE A 118 7.49 6.74 16.31
N GLU A 119 8.47 7.57 15.93
CA GLU A 119 8.60 8.06 14.56
C GLU A 119 9.31 7.04 13.67
N VAL A 120 8.93 6.98 12.40
CA VAL A 120 9.65 6.16 11.43
C VAL A 120 11.06 6.75 11.26
N PRO A 121 12.12 5.98 11.57
CA PRO A 121 13.47 6.49 11.47
C PRO A 121 13.82 6.89 10.04
N TRP A 122 14.47 8.05 9.89
CA TRP A 122 14.81 8.60 8.58
C TRP A 122 15.69 7.69 7.72
N PHE A 123 16.41 6.72 8.31
CA PHE A 123 17.23 5.78 7.54
C PHE A 123 16.42 4.66 6.87
N VAL A 124 15.16 4.42 7.28
CA VAL A 124 14.30 3.36 6.73
C VAL A 124 14.07 3.54 5.22
N LYS A 125 14.02 4.78 4.72
CA LYS A 125 13.96 5.07 3.27
C LYS A 125 15.15 4.50 2.50
N GLY A 126 16.32 4.34 3.14
CA GLY A 126 17.49 3.71 2.54
C GLY A 126 17.41 2.19 2.41
N PHE A 127 16.34 1.57 2.92
CA PHE A 127 16.08 0.14 2.75
C PHE A 127 15.35 -0.19 1.43
N PHE A 128 15.15 0.81 0.56
CA PHE A 128 14.38 0.71 -0.67
C PHE A 128 15.15 1.28 -1.87
N CYS A 129 14.87 0.72 -3.05
CA CYS A 129 15.37 1.23 -4.33
C CYS A 129 14.48 2.36 -4.88
N TYR A 130 15.00 3.09 -5.87
CA TYR A 130 14.22 4.04 -6.67
C TYR A 130 13.52 5.12 -5.85
N ASP A 131 14.26 5.72 -4.91
CA ASP A 131 13.73 6.85 -4.15
C ASP A 131 13.20 7.93 -5.10
N LYS A 132 11.96 8.36 -4.82
CA LYS A 132 11.23 9.38 -5.61
C LYS A 132 11.05 9.08 -7.11
N ALA A 133 11.24 7.84 -7.55
CA ALA A 133 11.00 7.48 -8.95
C ALA A 133 9.50 7.59 -9.27
N VAL A 134 9.16 8.37 -10.30
CA VAL A 134 7.80 8.58 -10.79
C VAL A 134 7.43 7.45 -11.76
N SER A 135 6.21 6.93 -11.68
CA SER A 135 5.76 5.75 -12.45
C SER A 135 5.92 5.91 -13.96
N TYR A 136 5.81 7.12 -14.51
CA TYR A 136 6.13 7.34 -15.93
C TYR A 136 7.56 6.95 -16.32
N GLN A 137 8.53 7.08 -15.41
CA GLN A 137 9.93 6.72 -15.67
C GLN A 137 10.13 5.23 -15.98
N GLY A 138 9.13 4.37 -15.73
CA GLY A 138 9.14 2.96 -16.15
C GLY A 138 9.27 2.72 -17.67
N HIS A 139 9.21 3.78 -18.47
CA HIS A 139 9.61 3.76 -19.89
C HIS A 139 11.13 3.62 -20.07
N TYR A 140 11.91 4.09 -19.09
CA TYR A 140 13.37 4.22 -19.18
C TYR A 140 14.12 3.43 -18.11
N MET A 141 13.41 2.93 -17.09
CA MET A 141 13.97 2.15 -15.99
C MET A 141 13.15 0.88 -15.75
N PRO A 142 13.70 -0.12 -15.02
CA PRO A 142 12.96 -1.32 -14.69
C PRO A 142 11.66 -1.02 -13.94
N ILE A 143 10.65 -1.87 -14.17
CA ILE A 143 9.34 -1.76 -13.51
C ILE A 143 9.45 -1.99 -12.01
N MET A 144 10.42 -2.79 -11.56
CA MET A 144 10.59 -3.09 -10.15
C MET A 144 12.05 -3.30 -9.73
N ALA A 145 12.28 -3.26 -8.43
CA ALA A 145 13.51 -3.72 -7.80
C ALA A 145 13.24 -4.29 -6.41
N VAL A 146 14.09 -5.21 -5.98
CA VAL A 146 14.13 -5.77 -4.62
C VAL A 146 15.46 -5.39 -3.98
N GLN A 147 15.43 -4.94 -2.72
CA GLN A 147 16.63 -4.69 -1.92
C GLN A 147 16.66 -5.61 -0.71
N LEU A 148 17.78 -6.31 -0.52
CA LEU A 148 18.15 -6.92 0.75
C LEU A 148 19.07 -5.96 1.51
N THR A 149 18.66 -5.53 2.70
CA THR A 149 19.50 -4.74 3.61
C THR A 149 19.88 -5.57 4.83
N GLU A 150 21.18 -5.75 5.05
CA GLU A 150 21.72 -6.37 6.26
C GLU A 150 21.67 -5.40 7.44
N LEU A 151 21.21 -5.89 8.59
CA LEU A 151 21.29 -5.21 9.88
C LEU A 151 22.23 -5.99 10.82
N ALA A 152 22.58 -5.40 11.96
CA ALA A 152 23.45 -5.97 12.98
C ALA A 152 22.90 -7.26 13.61
N ASP A 153 21.58 -7.47 13.62
CA ASP A 153 20.87 -8.60 14.21
C ASP A 153 19.69 -9.10 13.34
N GLY A 154 19.54 -8.57 12.13
CA GLY A 154 18.39 -8.83 11.25
C GLY A 154 18.65 -8.57 9.78
N VAL A 155 17.58 -8.66 9.00
CA VAL A 155 17.57 -8.26 7.58
C VAL A 155 16.27 -7.56 7.24
N PHE A 156 16.31 -6.67 6.26
CA PHE A 156 15.13 -6.04 5.68
C PHE A 156 15.04 -6.39 4.18
N ILE A 157 13.87 -6.83 3.73
CA ILE A 157 13.57 -7.05 2.31
C ILE A 157 12.60 -5.96 1.85
N GLY A 158 13.12 -4.99 1.10
CA GLY A 158 12.36 -3.90 0.48
C GLY A 158 12.00 -4.22 -0.97
N CYS A 159 10.81 -3.84 -1.40
CA CYS A 159 10.42 -3.91 -2.80
C CYS A 159 9.89 -2.54 -3.27
N SER A 160 10.40 -2.10 -4.41
CA SER A 160 9.98 -0.89 -5.11
C SER A 160 9.37 -1.28 -6.44
N VAL A 161 8.12 -0.92 -6.72
CA VAL A 161 7.42 -1.28 -7.97
C VAL A 161 6.63 -0.12 -8.54
N ASN A 162 6.59 -0.03 -9.87
CA ASN A 162 5.85 0.98 -10.58
C ASN A 162 4.35 0.94 -10.23
N HIS A 163 3.79 2.07 -9.79
CA HIS A 163 2.38 2.12 -9.34
C HIS A 163 1.41 2.03 -10.52
N ALA A 164 1.81 2.43 -11.73
CA ALA A 164 0.99 2.20 -12.93
C ALA A 164 0.91 0.73 -13.34
N VAL A 165 1.75 -0.15 -12.78
CA VAL A 165 1.73 -1.59 -13.07
C VAL A 165 1.02 -2.40 -11.99
N THR A 166 1.01 -1.91 -10.74
CA THR A 166 0.43 -2.64 -9.61
C THR A 166 -0.32 -1.73 -8.64
N ASP A 167 -1.38 -2.27 -8.05
CA ASP A 167 -1.98 -1.76 -6.81
C ASP A 167 -1.55 -2.61 -5.59
N GLY A 168 -2.02 -2.25 -4.40
CA GLY A 168 -1.70 -3.00 -3.18
C GLY A 168 -2.09 -4.49 -3.22
N THR A 169 -3.13 -4.87 -3.96
CA THR A 169 -3.55 -6.29 -4.06
C THR A 169 -2.55 -7.09 -4.88
N SER A 170 -2.20 -6.58 -6.06
CA SER A 170 -1.25 -7.22 -6.98
C SER A 170 0.19 -7.17 -6.46
N PHE A 171 0.58 -6.09 -5.77
CA PHE A 171 1.86 -5.98 -5.08
C PHE A 171 2.05 -7.09 -4.03
N TRP A 172 1.10 -7.23 -3.09
CA TRP A 172 1.24 -8.24 -2.05
C TRP A 172 1.05 -9.66 -2.58
N ASN A 173 0.37 -9.84 -3.71
CA ASN A 173 0.34 -11.14 -4.39
C ASN A 173 1.75 -11.54 -4.87
N PHE A 174 2.46 -10.62 -5.52
CA PHE A 174 3.85 -10.85 -5.94
C PHE A 174 4.75 -11.10 -4.72
N PHE A 175 4.73 -10.23 -3.72
CA PHE A 175 5.65 -10.31 -2.59
C PHE A 175 5.47 -11.60 -1.78
N ASN A 176 4.23 -12.06 -1.58
CA ASN A 176 3.95 -13.35 -0.93
C ASN A 176 4.38 -14.54 -1.80
N SER A 177 4.17 -14.48 -3.13
CA SER A 177 4.62 -15.53 -4.05
C SER A 177 6.15 -15.63 -4.08
N PHE A 178 6.84 -14.50 -3.97
CA PHE A 178 8.30 -14.44 -3.86
C PHE A 178 8.78 -15.12 -2.57
N ALA A 179 8.12 -14.84 -1.44
CA ALA A 179 8.41 -15.51 -0.16
C ALA A 179 8.15 -17.03 -0.24
N GLU A 180 6.99 -17.45 -0.78
CA GLU A 180 6.62 -18.86 -0.99
C GLU A 180 7.69 -19.62 -1.79
N ILE A 181 8.15 -19.03 -2.90
CA ILE A 181 9.18 -19.64 -3.75
C ILE A 181 10.53 -19.68 -3.02
N CYS A 182 10.93 -18.61 -2.34
CA CYS A 182 12.17 -18.57 -1.56
C CYS A 182 12.21 -19.66 -0.48
N LYS A 183 11.10 -19.84 0.24
CA LYS A 183 10.95 -20.91 1.23
C LYS A 183 11.12 -22.28 0.61
N ARG A 184 10.42 -22.55 -0.50
CA ARG A 184 10.52 -23.83 -1.22
C ARG A 184 11.93 -24.13 -1.72
N ILE A 185 12.64 -23.13 -2.23
CA ILE A 185 14.04 -23.29 -2.67
C ILE A 185 14.96 -23.57 -1.48
N SER A 186 14.71 -22.94 -0.33
CA SER A 186 15.49 -23.16 0.90
C SER A 186 15.25 -24.55 1.50
N ASP A 187 14.00 -25.03 1.46
CA ASP A 187 13.60 -26.33 2.03
C ASP A 187 14.00 -27.50 1.11
N ASN A 188 13.98 -27.31 -0.21
CA ASN A 188 14.29 -28.36 -1.19
C ASN A 188 15.80 -28.52 -1.40
N CYS A 189 16.41 -29.51 -0.73
CA CYS A 189 17.69 -30.10 -1.15
C CYS A 189 17.61 -30.86 -2.50
N CYS A 190 16.42 -31.00 -3.09
CA CYS A 190 16.16 -31.81 -4.29
C CYS A 190 15.55 -30.96 -5.41
N ASN A 191 16.17 -31.02 -6.60
CA ASN A 191 15.89 -30.29 -7.84
C ASN A 191 14.47 -30.52 -8.45
N GLN A 192 13.39 -30.40 -7.69
CA GLN A 192 12.03 -30.39 -8.27
C GLN A 192 11.72 -29.01 -8.86
N SER A 193 11.28 -28.99 -10.12
CA SER A 193 10.82 -27.78 -10.80
C SER A 193 9.62 -27.18 -10.07
N ILE A 194 9.75 -25.93 -9.61
CA ILE A 194 8.59 -25.18 -9.08
C ILE A 194 7.72 -24.77 -10.27
N GLU A 195 6.68 -25.54 -10.57
CA GLU A 195 5.81 -25.30 -11.74
C GLU A 195 4.52 -24.53 -11.39
N LYS A 196 4.20 -24.42 -10.09
CA LYS A 196 2.96 -23.79 -9.62
C LYS A 196 3.21 -22.94 -8.37
N ILE A 197 2.51 -21.82 -8.28
CA ILE A 197 2.39 -20.96 -7.10
C ILE A 197 0.96 -20.96 -6.59
N THR A 198 0.78 -20.65 -5.30
CA THR A 198 -0.54 -20.68 -4.66
C THR A 198 -1.51 -19.67 -5.28
N ARG A 199 -1.03 -18.48 -5.66
CA ARG A 199 -1.86 -17.35 -6.11
C ARG A 199 -1.42 -16.81 -7.46
N ARG A 200 -1.69 -17.59 -8.51
CA ARG A 200 -1.33 -17.21 -9.89
C ARG A 200 -2.02 -15.90 -10.32
N PRO A 201 -1.28 -14.89 -10.79
CA PRO A 201 -1.88 -13.64 -11.26
C PRO A 201 -2.71 -13.85 -12.53
N ASP A 202 -3.80 -13.09 -12.65
CA ASP A 202 -4.62 -13.01 -13.87
C ASP A 202 -4.24 -11.76 -14.67
N PHE A 203 -3.79 -11.95 -15.91
CA PHE A 203 -3.33 -10.88 -16.80
C PHE A 203 -4.37 -10.44 -17.82
N THR A 204 -5.60 -10.95 -17.75
CA THR A 204 -6.70 -10.60 -18.66
C THR A 204 -6.83 -9.08 -18.79
N ARG A 205 -7.03 -8.57 -20.01
CA ARG A 205 -7.22 -7.13 -20.28
C ARG A 205 -8.57 -6.82 -20.90
N GLU A 206 -9.33 -7.82 -21.30
CA GLU A 206 -10.71 -7.77 -21.79
C GLU A 206 -11.68 -7.51 -20.63
N THR A 207 -11.56 -6.33 -20.02
CA THR A 207 -12.33 -5.91 -18.85
C THR A 207 -12.90 -4.52 -19.07
N VAL A 208 -13.84 -4.11 -18.23
CA VAL A 208 -14.37 -2.73 -18.21
C VAL A 208 -13.29 -1.67 -17.97
N LEU A 209 -12.13 -2.05 -17.44
CA LEU A 209 -11.03 -1.12 -17.20
C LEU A 209 -10.23 -0.81 -18.48
N ASN A 210 -10.36 -1.61 -19.53
CA ASN A 210 -9.71 -1.31 -20.81
C ASN A 210 -10.49 -0.22 -21.53
N SER A 211 -9.86 0.95 -21.63
CA SER A 211 -10.48 2.16 -22.16
C SER A 211 -9.91 2.53 -23.53
N PRO A 212 -10.72 3.05 -24.47
CA PRO A 212 -10.23 3.63 -25.71
C PRO A 212 -9.63 5.03 -25.52
N ALA A 213 -9.76 5.65 -24.35
CA ALA A 213 -9.24 6.99 -24.12
C ALA A 213 -7.69 7.01 -24.05
N VAL A 214 -7.10 8.09 -24.53
CA VAL A 214 -5.65 8.34 -24.51
C VAL A 214 -5.36 9.43 -23.49
N LEU A 215 -4.50 9.13 -22.52
CA LEU A 215 -4.03 10.10 -21.55
C LEU A 215 -2.93 10.96 -22.19
N ARG A 216 -3.22 12.24 -22.40
CA ARG A 216 -2.21 13.19 -22.90
C ARG A 216 -1.27 13.57 -21.76
N LEU A 217 0.03 13.37 -21.98
CA LEU A 217 1.08 13.65 -21.01
C LEU A 217 1.95 14.82 -21.49
N PRO A 218 2.49 15.64 -20.59
CA PRO A 218 3.46 16.67 -20.95
C PRO A 218 4.75 16.04 -21.49
N GLU A 219 5.53 16.84 -22.24
CA GLU A 219 6.87 16.44 -22.67
C GLU A 219 7.75 16.09 -21.46
N GLY A 220 8.45 14.96 -21.52
CA GLY A 220 9.22 14.42 -20.40
C GLY A 220 8.39 13.70 -19.32
N GLY A 221 7.07 13.67 -19.46
CA GLY A 221 6.16 12.93 -18.59
C GLY A 221 5.62 13.70 -17.39
N PRO A 222 4.60 13.14 -16.71
CA PRO A 222 3.99 13.75 -15.55
C PRO A 222 4.95 13.75 -14.35
N LYS A 223 4.70 14.67 -13.42
CA LYS A 223 5.36 14.77 -12.12
C LYS A 223 4.36 14.49 -11.00
N VAL A 224 4.86 14.26 -9.79
CA VAL A 224 4.00 14.28 -8.61
C VAL A 224 3.37 15.67 -8.41
N THR A 225 2.19 15.67 -7.80
CA THR A 225 1.38 16.88 -7.58
C THR A 225 1.50 17.42 -6.14
N PHE A 226 2.49 16.97 -5.38
CA PHE A 226 2.78 17.40 -4.02
C PHE A 226 4.24 17.84 -3.88
N ASN A 227 4.54 18.64 -2.86
CA ASN A 227 5.91 19.10 -2.59
C ASN A 227 6.71 18.02 -1.86
N GLU A 228 7.65 17.39 -2.56
CA GLU A 228 8.51 16.33 -2.02
C GLU A 228 9.56 16.81 -1.00
N ASN A 229 9.69 18.13 -0.83
CA ASN A 229 10.64 18.76 0.09
C ASN A 229 9.92 19.44 1.27
N GLU A 230 8.60 19.27 1.38
CA GLU A 230 7.85 19.77 2.52
C GLU A 230 8.37 19.10 3.82
N PRO A 231 8.59 19.86 4.90
CA PRO A 231 8.95 19.26 6.18
C PRO A 231 7.77 18.43 6.68
N LEU A 232 7.98 17.12 6.86
CA LEU A 232 6.97 16.17 7.30
C LEU A 232 7.49 15.37 8.49
N ARG A 233 6.58 15.01 9.39
CA ARG A 233 6.80 13.99 10.42
C ARG A 233 6.06 12.72 10.01
N GLU A 234 6.70 11.58 10.22
CA GLU A 234 6.15 10.27 9.92
C GLU A 234 6.13 9.46 11.22
N ARG A 235 4.93 9.08 11.66
CA ARG A 235 4.73 8.37 12.93
C ARG A 235 3.84 7.16 12.74
N ILE A 236 4.16 6.09 13.46
CA ILE A 236 3.28 4.92 13.57
C ILE A 236 2.42 5.09 14.81
N PHE A 237 1.10 4.97 14.63
CA PHE A 237 0.12 4.87 15.71
C PHE A 237 -0.46 3.46 15.70
N SER A 238 -0.21 2.71 16.75
CA SER A 238 -0.70 1.35 16.91
C SER A 238 -2.03 1.34 17.65
N PHE A 239 -2.97 0.53 17.19
CA PHE A 239 -4.30 0.39 17.79
C PHE A 239 -4.56 -1.08 18.08
N SER A 240 -4.86 -1.40 19.35
CA SER A 240 -5.21 -2.75 19.74
C SER A 240 -6.55 -3.17 19.13
N LYS A 241 -6.80 -4.48 19.10
CA LYS A 241 -8.09 -5.02 18.67
C LYS A 241 -9.24 -4.47 19.53
N GLU A 242 -9.03 -4.38 20.83
CA GLU A 242 -10.01 -3.93 21.82
C GLU A 242 -10.36 -2.46 21.59
N ALA A 243 -9.36 -1.59 21.39
CA ALA A 243 -9.56 -0.19 21.05
C ALA A 243 -10.38 -0.03 19.76
N ILE A 244 -10.07 -0.82 18.73
CA ILE A 244 -10.78 -0.81 17.44
C ILE A 244 -12.23 -1.30 17.59
N MET A 245 -12.45 -2.35 18.39
CA MET A 245 -13.80 -2.85 18.69
C MET A 245 -14.61 -1.83 19.49
N GLU A 246 -14.02 -1.12 20.45
CA GLU A 246 -14.69 -0.03 21.17
C GLU A 246 -15.09 1.09 20.20
N LEU A 247 -14.20 1.51 19.30
CA LEU A 247 -14.50 2.51 18.26
C LEU A 247 -15.64 2.04 17.33
N LYS A 248 -15.64 0.77 16.94
CA LYS A 248 -16.72 0.17 16.14
C LYS A 248 -18.05 0.20 16.90
N GLY A 249 -18.04 -0.19 18.18
CA GLY A 249 -19.22 -0.17 19.05
C GLY A 249 -19.80 1.24 19.18
N LYS A 250 -18.96 2.24 19.45
CA LYS A 250 -19.34 3.66 19.52
C LYS A 250 -19.93 4.16 18.20
N ALA A 251 -19.31 3.84 17.07
CA ALA A 251 -19.80 4.29 15.77
C ALA A 251 -21.19 3.70 15.43
N ASN A 252 -21.50 2.49 15.90
CA ASN A 252 -22.78 1.82 15.63
C ASN A 252 -23.84 2.01 16.75
N ASN A 253 -23.52 2.74 17.83
CA ASN A 253 -24.31 2.83 19.08
C ASN A 253 -24.61 1.46 19.71
N PHE A 254 -23.69 0.50 19.62
CA PHE A 254 -23.79 -0.70 20.45
C PHE A 254 -23.30 -0.36 21.86
N GLN A 255 -24.14 -0.57 22.88
CA GLN A 255 -23.64 -0.74 24.25
C GLN A 255 -22.90 -2.09 24.26
N LEU A 256 -21.56 -2.06 24.23
CA LEU A 256 -20.76 -3.26 24.39
C LEU A 256 -20.91 -3.73 25.85
N ASN A 257 -21.75 -4.73 26.08
CA ASN A 257 -21.73 -5.47 27.34
C ASN A 257 -20.51 -6.37 27.35
N ALA A 258 -19.78 -6.37 28.47
CA ALA A 258 -18.63 -7.23 28.71
C ALA A 258 -19.09 -8.70 28.74
N GLY A 259 -19.18 -9.34 27.59
CA GLY A 259 -19.67 -10.72 27.46
C GLY A 259 -19.85 -11.22 26.02
N ASP A 260 -20.17 -10.33 25.07
CA ASP A 260 -20.43 -10.73 23.67
C ASP A 260 -19.15 -10.84 22.81
N PHE A 261 -18.16 -11.58 23.30
CA PHE A 261 -16.94 -11.88 22.55
C PHE A 261 -17.14 -13.08 21.60
N ASN A 262 -18.11 -13.01 20.68
CA ASN A 262 -18.16 -13.96 19.57
C ASN A 262 -17.39 -13.45 18.36
N ALA A 263 -16.07 -13.66 18.42
CA ALA A 263 -15.06 -13.31 17.41
C ALA A 263 -15.11 -14.17 16.12
N ALA A 264 -16.25 -14.78 15.78
CA ALA A 264 -16.36 -15.71 14.63
C ALA A 264 -17.07 -15.12 13.40
N GLY A 265 -17.80 -14.00 13.52
CA GLY A 265 -18.60 -13.45 12.43
C GLY A 265 -17.81 -12.75 11.31
N GLU A 266 -16.62 -12.22 11.58
CA GLU A 266 -15.88 -11.38 10.62
C GLU A 266 -14.88 -12.12 9.73
N ILE A 267 -14.73 -13.44 9.89
CA ILE A 267 -13.94 -14.28 8.96
C ILE A 267 -14.84 -15.17 8.07
N MET A 268 -16.13 -15.39 8.42
CA MET A 268 -17.04 -16.26 7.64
C MET A 268 -18.46 -15.72 7.39
N GLY A 269 -18.70 -14.41 7.48
CA GLY A 269 -20.05 -13.82 7.28
C GLY A 269 -20.60 -13.77 5.83
N LYS A 270 -20.36 -14.78 4.99
CA LYS A 270 -20.94 -14.87 3.63
C LYS A 270 -21.68 -16.19 3.33
N GLN A 271 -22.18 -16.90 4.36
CA GLN A 271 -23.00 -18.11 4.17
C GLN A 271 -24.14 -18.24 5.20
N SER A 272 -25.05 -17.26 5.29
CA SER A 272 -26.33 -17.47 5.94
C SER A 272 -27.45 -16.80 5.13
N ASN A 273 -28.51 -17.56 4.87
CA ASN A 273 -29.67 -17.21 4.03
C ASN A 273 -30.84 -16.63 4.85
N ASP A 274 -30.61 -16.16 6.07
CA ASP A 274 -31.69 -15.60 6.89
C ASP A 274 -31.97 -14.13 6.56
N LYS A 275 -33.25 -13.84 6.28
CA LYS A 275 -33.81 -12.52 5.97
C LYS A 275 -33.88 -11.61 7.22
N TYR A 276 -32.75 -11.36 7.87
CA TYR A 276 -32.62 -10.23 8.79
C TYR A 276 -32.05 -9.05 7.99
N LYS A 277 -32.80 -7.94 7.86
CA LYS A 277 -32.25 -6.69 7.30
C LYS A 277 -31.36 -6.06 8.39
N PRO A 278 -30.02 -6.17 8.35
CA PRO A 278 -29.21 -5.54 9.37
C PRO A 278 -29.23 -4.03 9.09
N ILE A 279 -29.39 -3.21 10.13
CA ILE A 279 -28.98 -1.81 10.05
C ILE A 279 -27.54 -1.83 9.53
N PRO A 280 -27.23 -1.17 8.41
CA PRO A 280 -26.06 -1.55 7.66
C PRO A 280 -24.82 -1.01 8.39
N GLU A 281 -24.05 -1.93 8.98
CA GLU A 281 -23.00 -1.71 9.97
C GLU A 281 -21.84 -0.82 9.46
N ILE A 282 -21.33 0.06 10.33
CA ILE A 282 -20.09 0.80 10.12
C ILE A 282 -18.91 -0.12 10.49
N SER A 283 -17.98 -0.29 9.57
CA SER A 283 -16.83 -1.18 9.77
C SER A 283 -15.78 -0.59 10.72
N SER A 284 -15.01 -1.46 11.39
CA SER A 284 -13.84 -1.10 12.20
C SER A 284 -12.89 -0.13 11.51
N PHE A 285 -12.62 -0.36 10.23
CA PHE A 285 -11.73 0.50 9.44
C PHE A 285 -12.31 1.90 9.20
N GLN A 286 -13.63 2.01 9.02
CA GLN A 286 -14.32 3.30 8.90
C GLN A 286 -14.36 4.04 10.25
N SER A 287 -14.60 3.34 11.36
CA SER A 287 -14.56 3.93 12.70
C SER A 287 -13.17 4.50 13.05
N LEU A 288 -12.11 3.74 12.77
CA LEU A 288 -10.73 4.20 12.97
C LEU A 288 -10.38 5.38 12.03
N SER A 289 -10.80 5.30 10.76
CA SER A 289 -10.60 6.39 9.80
C SER A 289 -11.33 7.67 10.22
N ALA A 290 -12.53 7.55 10.78
CA ALA A 290 -13.30 8.67 11.29
C ALA A 290 -12.62 9.33 12.49
N LEU A 291 -12.13 8.54 13.45
CA LEU A 291 -11.36 9.05 14.59
C LEU A 291 -10.16 9.88 14.11
N LEU A 292 -9.40 9.34 13.15
CA LEU A 292 -8.24 10.02 12.58
C LEU A 292 -8.62 11.30 11.81
N TRP A 293 -9.69 11.27 11.02
CA TRP A 293 -10.17 12.45 10.28
C TRP A 293 -10.54 13.59 11.23
N ARG A 294 -11.23 13.26 12.33
CA ARG A 294 -11.59 14.22 13.38
C ARG A 294 -10.36 14.80 14.06
N ALA A 295 -9.42 13.95 14.49
CA ALA A 295 -8.18 14.36 15.16
C ALA A 295 -7.34 15.29 14.29
N VAL A 296 -7.08 14.93 13.03
CA VAL A 296 -6.30 15.77 12.11
C VAL A 296 -7.02 17.07 11.77
N THR A 297 -8.34 17.04 11.60
CA THR A 297 -9.12 18.27 11.35
C THR A 297 -9.03 19.24 12.53
N ARG A 298 -9.11 18.75 13.79
CA ARG A 298 -8.86 19.57 14.98
C ARG A 298 -7.42 20.09 15.02
N GLY A 299 -6.44 19.23 14.76
CA GLY A 299 -5.03 19.57 14.79
C GLY A 299 -4.64 20.63 13.75
N ARG A 300 -5.32 20.68 12.61
CA ARG A 300 -5.13 21.71 11.57
C ARG A 300 -5.79 23.06 11.90
N LYS A 301 -6.65 23.15 12.91
CA LYS A 301 -7.34 24.38 13.35
C LYS A 301 -8.00 25.15 12.19
N LEU A 302 -8.65 24.41 11.29
CA LEU A 302 -9.29 24.98 10.11
C LEU A 302 -10.49 25.86 10.50
N PRO A 303 -10.81 26.93 9.73
CA PRO A 303 -12.07 27.65 9.89
C PRO A 303 -13.26 26.69 9.81
N ALA A 304 -14.28 26.86 10.65
CA ALA A 304 -15.42 25.94 10.71
C ALA A 304 -16.13 25.73 9.35
N SER A 305 -16.15 26.77 8.50
CA SER A 305 -16.74 26.72 7.15
C SER A 305 -15.85 26.06 6.09
N LYS A 306 -14.56 25.82 6.38
CA LYS A 306 -13.64 25.19 5.43
C LYS A 306 -14.05 23.74 5.20
N THR A 307 -14.21 23.35 3.94
CA THR A 307 -14.39 21.94 3.57
C THR A 307 -13.11 21.15 3.87
N THR A 308 -13.27 20.02 4.55
CA THR A 308 -12.24 19.00 4.76
C THR A 308 -12.61 17.74 3.96
N THR A 309 -11.60 17.05 3.44
CA THR A 309 -11.77 15.92 2.53
C THR A 309 -11.03 14.69 3.06
N PHE A 310 -11.73 13.56 3.20
CA PHE A 310 -11.12 12.27 3.50
C PHE A 310 -11.26 11.32 2.32
N ARG A 311 -10.15 11.00 1.67
CA ARG A 311 -10.10 10.10 0.52
C ARG A 311 -9.80 8.67 0.96
N MET A 312 -10.60 7.72 0.50
CA MET A 312 -10.34 6.28 0.67
C MET A 312 -10.06 5.64 -0.69
N ALA A 313 -9.04 4.78 -0.76
CA ALA A 313 -8.87 3.90 -1.92
C ALA A 313 -9.80 2.69 -1.80
N VAL A 314 -10.54 2.38 -2.87
CA VAL A 314 -11.53 1.30 -2.90
C VAL A 314 -11.14 0.28 -3.96
N ASN A 315 -11.10 -1.00 -3.56
CA ASN A 315 -10.87 -2.11 -4.48
C ASN A 315 -12.14 -2.39 -5.30
N CYS A 316 -12.06 -2.21 -6.61
CA CYS A 316 -13.17 -2.37 -7.55
C CYS A 316 -13.40 -3.82 -8.00
N ARG A 317 -12.43 -4.74 -7.78
CA ARG A 317 -12.49 -6.13 -8.29
C ARG A 317 -13.80 -6.85 -7.95
N HIS A 318 -14.25 -6.70 -6.71
CA HIS A 318 -15.46 -7.38 -6.19
C HIS A 318 -16.74 -6.54 -6.33
N ARG A 319 -16.63 -5.29 -6.78
CA ARG A 319 -17.74 -4.34 -6.93
C ARG A 319 -18.33 -4.37 -8.33
N LEU A 320 -17.50 -4.69 -9.32
CA LEU A 320 -17.93 -4.82 -10.71
C LEU A 320 -18.83 -6.03 -10.93
N SER A 321 -19.74 -5.92 -11.91
CA SER A 321 -20.56 -7.03 -12.42
C SER A 321 -20.38 -7.13 -13.94
N PRO A 322 -19.77 -8.22 -14.48
CA PRO A 322 -19.17 -9.33 -13.75
C PRO A 322 -17.96 -8.89 -12.91
N LYS A 323 -17.70 -9.64 -11.84
CA LYS A 323 -16.53 -9.38 -10.97
C LYS A 323 -15.24 -9.64 -11.73
N LEU A 324 -14.22 -8.84 -11.46
CA LEU A 324 -12.87 -9.16 -11.90
C LEU A 324 -12.34 -10.34 -11.10
N ASN A 325 -11.37 -11.06 -11.68
CA ASN A 325 -10.61 -12.07 -10.95
C ASN A 325 -10.01 -11.43 -9.68
N THR A 326 -10.11 -12.13 -8.54
CA THR A 326 -9.54 -11.65 -7.27
C THR A 326 -8.02 -11.48 -7.33
N LEU A 327 -7.36 -12.18 -8.25
CA LEU A 327 -5.94 -12.12 -8.56
C LEU A 327 -5.63 -11.33 -9.84
N TYR A 328 -6.58 -10.51 -10.34
CA TYR A 328 -6.33 -9.57 -11.44
C TYR A 328 -5.08 -8.72 -11.15
N PHE A 329 -4.12 -8.77 -12.06
CA PHE A 329 -2.85 -8.09 -11.98
C PHE A 329 -2.91 -6.74 -12.70
N GLY A 330 -2.64 -5.67 -11.94
CA GLY A 330 -2.83 -4.28 -12.35
C GLY A 330 -3.56 -3.49 -11.27
N ASN A 331 -3.85 -2.23 -11.56
CA ASN A 331 -4.72 -1.42 -10.72
C ASN A 331 -6.18 -1.76 -11.00
N ALA A 332 -6.93 -2.04 -9.94
CA ALA A 332 -8.38 -2.06 -9.96
C ALA A 332 -8.90 -1.32 -8.73
N ILE A 333 -8.50 -0.05 -8.63
CA ILE A 333 -8.81 0.84 -7.51
C ILE A 333 -9.36 2.17 -7.99
N GLN A 334 -10.26 2.75 -7.21
CA GLN A 334 -10.70 4.14 -7.37
C GLN A 334 -10.57 4.88 -6.02
N SER A 335 -10.31 6.18 -6.07
CA SER A 335 -10.29 7.01 -4.86
C SER A 335 -11.63 7.71 -4.69
N ILE A 336 -12.28 7.46 -3.56
CA ILE A 336 -13.55 8.09 -3.21
C ILE A 336 -13.32 9.20 -2.17
N PRO A 337 -13.56 10.47 -2.50
CA PRO A 337 -13.49 11.56 -1.54
C PRO A 337 -14.80 11.67 -0.75
N THR A 338 -14.70 11.75 0.58
CA THR A 338 -15.80 12.13 1.48
C THR A 338 -15.57 13.57 1.93
N TYR A 339 -16.58 14.43 1.77
CA TYR A 339 -16.50 15.85 2.09
C TYR A 339 -17.37 16.20 3.30
N ALA A 340 -16.88 17.12 4.13
CA ALA A 340 -17.66 17.73 5.21
C ALA A 340 -17.05 19.10 5.58
N SER A 341 -17.81 19.94 6.28
CA SER A 341 -17.23 21.15 6.89
C SER A 341 -16.33 20.76 8.07
N ALA A 342 -15.25 21.51 8.30
CA ALA A 342 -14.39 21.29 9.46
C ALA A 342 -15.18 21.45 10.78
N GLY A 343 -16.16 22.37 10.81
CA GLY A 343 -17.08 22.55 11.92
C GLY A 343 -17.89 21.28 12.22
N ASP A 344 -18.50 20.66 11.23
CA ASP A 344 -19.26 19.41 11.43
C ASP A 344 -18.37 18.26 11.88
N VAL A 345 -17.20 18.08 11.25
CA VAL A 345 -16.26 17.00 11.59
C VAL A 345 -15.79 17.12 13.05
N THR A 346 -15.54 18.34 13.52
CA THR A 346 -14.98 18.57 14.86
C THR A 346 -16.04 18.66 15.96
N SER A 347 -17.24 19.16 15.66
CA SER A 347 -18.31 19.35 16.65
C SER A 347 -19.25 18.16 16.81
N ARG A 348 -19.42 17.32 15.78
CA ARG A 348 -20.28 16.12 15.85
C ARG A 348 -19.51 14.91 16.38
N ASP A 349 -20.26 13.88 16.75
CA ASP A 349 -19.72 12.65 17.34
C ASP A 349 -18.99 11.76 16.30
N LEU A 350 -18.29 10.74 16.82
CA LEU A 350 -17.58 9.77 16.01
C LEU A 350 -18.51 9.05 15.02
N ARG A 351 -19.73 8.71 15.45
CA ARG A 351 -20.72 8.01 14.65
C ARG A 351 -21.08 8.81 13.39
N TRP A 352 -21.38 10.10 13.53
CA TRP A 352 -21.71 10.95 12.40
C TRP A 352 -20.59 10.94 11.36
N CYS A 353 -19.35 11.12 11.81
CA CYS A 353 -18.18 11.13 10.92
C CYS A 353 -17.98 9.76 10.24
N ALA A 354 -18.12 8.66 10.97
CA ALA A 354 -17.97 7.31 10.44
C ALA A 354 -19.13 6.94 9.49
N GLN A 355 -20.33 7.44 9.75
CA GLN A 355 -21.50 7.27 8.89
C GLN A 355 -21.28 7.94 7.52
N ARG A 356 -20.67 9.14 7.46
CA ARG A 356 -20.32 9.80 6.18
C ARG A 356 -19.37 8.94 5.34
N LEU A 357 -18.34 8.37 5.96
CA LEU A 357 -17.42 7.45 5.27
C LEU A 357 -18.15 6.19 4.80
N ASN A 358 -19.06 5.68 5.63
CA ASN A 358 -19.81 4.47 5.36
C ASN A 358 -20.80 4.61 4.20
N GLU A 359 -21.57 5.70 4.17
CA GLU A 359 -22.48 6.04 3.08
C GLU A 359 -21.74 6.15 1.75
N ASN A 360 -20.59 6.84 1.73
CA ASN A 360 -19.80 7.00 0.51
C ASN A 360 -19.23 5.66 0.00
N VAL A 361 -18.69 4.83 0.90
CA VAL A 361 -18.17 3.49 0.54
C VAL A 361 -19.27 2.56 0.02
N LYS A 362 -20.50 2.66 0.55
CA LYS A 362 -21.65 1.86 0.12
C LYS A 362 -22.18 2.32 -1.23
N ALA A 363 -22.28 3.63 -1.45
CA ALA A 363 -22.74 4.20 -2.71
C ALA A 363 -21.80 3.90 -3.89
N HIS A 364 -20.56 3.48 -3.62
CA HIS A 364 -19.58 3.16 -4.66
C HIS A 364 -19.73 1.72 -5.23
N ASP A 365 -20.85 1.43 -5.86
CA ASP A 365 -21.19 0.14 -6.49
C ASP A 365 -20.68 0.02 -7.96
N ASP A 366 -21.11 -1.03 -8.68
CA ASP A 366 -20.75 -1.27 -10.10
C ASP A 366 -21.08 -0.06 -10.98
N GLU A 367 -22.29 0.47 -10.86
CA GLU A 367 -22.75 1.61 -11.66
C GLU A 367 -21.88 2.85 -11.41
N THR A 368 -21.55 3.11 -10.14
CA THR A 368 -20.67 4.21 -9.76
C THR A 368 -19.25 4.01 -10.28
N VAL A 369 -18.68 2.81 -10.17
CA VAL A 369 -17.35 2.51 -10.73
C VAL A 369 -17.32 2.79 -12.23
N ARG A 370 -18.33 2.31 -12.97
CA ARG A 370 -18.47 2.50 -14.42
C ARG A 370 -18.68 3.97 -14.80
N ARG A 371 -19.44 4.71 -13.99
CA ARG A 371 -19.62 6.15 -14.17
C ARG A 371 -18.30 6.89 -14.04
N PHE A 372 -17.49 6.58 -13.02
CA PHE A 372 -16.16 7.18 -12.85
C PHE A 372 -15.23 6.86 -14.02
N ILE A 373 -15.29 5.66 -14.59
CA ILE A 373 -14.56 5.30 -15.82
C ILE A 373 -14.99 6.21 -16.97
N LYS A 374 -16.30 6.31 -17.24
CA LYS A 374 -16.84 7.17 -18.30
C LYS A 374 -16.51 8.66 -18.10
N GLU A 375 -16.52 9.13 -16.86
CA GLU A 375 -16.14 10.51 -16.51
C GLU A 375 -14.65 10.75 -16.78
N TRP A 376 -13.78 9.80 -16.41
CA TRP A 376 -12.36 9.87 -16.72
C TRP A 376 -12.09 9.81 -18.23
N GLU A 377 -12.85 9.01 -18.99
CA GLU A 377 -12.70 8.91 -20.45
C GLU A 377 -12.97 10.22 -21.20
N LYS A 378 -13.83 11.08 -20.63
CA LYS A 378 -14.13 12.41 -21.19
C LYS A 378 -13.01 13.43 -20.95
N ASP A 379 -12.28 13.26 -19.85
CA ASP A 379 -11.18 14.14 -19.44
C ASP A 379 -10.05 13.32 -18.77
N PRO A 380 -9.28 12.53 -19.56
CA PRO A 380 -8.24 11.68 -19.03
C PRO A 380 -7.16 12.49 -18.32
N ARG A 381 -6.92 12.17 -17.05
CA ARG A 381 -5.91 12.86 -16.24
C ARG A 381 -5.17 11.95 -15.28
N CYS A 382 -3.96 12.37 -14.93
CA CYS A 382 -3.18 11.80 -13.84
C CYS A 382 -3.86 12.00 -12.49
N PHE A 383 -3.52 11.15 -11.52
CA PHE A 383 -4.11 11.20 -10.19
C PHE A 383 -3.50 12.33 -9.37
N PRO A 384 -4.30 13.27 -8.83
CA PRO A 384 -3.79 14.34 -7.98
C PRO A 384 -3.59 13.82 -6.55
N LEU A 385 -2.33 13.57 -6.18
CA LEU A 385 -1.89 13.33 -4.81
C LEU A 385 -1.53 14.64 -4.09
N GLY A 386 -1.53 14.62 -2.76
CA GLY A 386 -1.15 15.78 -1.94
C GLY A 386 -2.30 16.37 -1.13
N ASN A 387 -1.98 17.46 -0.44
CA ASN A 387 -2.90 18.27 0.35
C ASN A 387 -2.92 19.72 -0.15
N PHE A 388 -3.28 19.91 -1.42
CA PHE A 388 -3.20 21.20 -2.10
C PHE A 388 -4.09 22.29 -1.49
N ASP A 389 -5.18 21.90 -0.81
CA ASP A 389 -6.13 22.83 -0.20
C ASP A 389 -5.95 23.00 1.32
N GLY A 390 -4.93 22.35 1.90
CA GLY A 390 -4.64 22.33 3.33
C GLY A 390 -5.59 21.49 4.19
N ALA A 391 -6.64 20.90 3.61
CA ALA A 391 -7.73 20.24 4.32
C ALA A 391 -8.02 18.80 3.84
N SER A 392 -7.16 18.25 2.99
CA SER A 392 -7.29 16.90 2.44
C SER A 392 -6.46 15.86 3.20
N MET A 393 -6.97 14.64 3.26
CA MET A 393 -6.29 13.45 3.78
C MET A 393 -6.55 12.27 2.85
N THR A 394 -5.57 11.38 2.70
CA THR A 394 -5.68 10.20 1.84
C THR A 394 -5.27 8.93 2.58
N MET A 395 -6.28 8.10 2.89
CA MET A 395 -6.10 6.75 3.40
C MET A 395 -5.79 5.80 2.23
N GLY A 396 -4.55 5.34 2.18
CA GLY A 396 -4.14 4.24 1.31
C GLY A 396 -3.83 2.98 2.10
N SER A 397 -3.54 1.90 1.37
CA SER A 397 -3.36 0.57 1.97
C SER A 397 -4.62 0.06 2.69
N SER A 398 -4.54 -1.15 3.25
CA SER A 398 -5.61 -1.75 4.04
C SER A 398 -5.00 -2.77 5.01
N PRO A 399 -5.49 -2.85 6.27
CA PRO A 399 -5.04 -3.89 7.20
C PRO A 399 -5.47 -5.30 6.75
N ARG A 400 -6.31 -5.42 5.72
CA ARG A 400 -6.73 -6.71 5.15
C ARG A 400 -5.72 -7.31 4.18
N PHE A 401 -4.68 -6.58 3.80
CA PHE A 401 -3.65 -7.17 2.95
C PHE A 401 -2.83 -8.20 3.73
N PRO A 402 -2.44 -9.32 3.10
CA PRO A 402 -1.66 -10.39 3.73
C PRO A 402 -0.18 -10.00 3.87
N MET A 403 0.11 -8.94 4.64
CA MET A 403 1.46 -8.37 4.73
C MET A 403 2.40 -9.17 5.64
N TYR A 404 1.85 -10.00 6.52
CA TYR A 404 2.61 -10.86 7.42
C TYR A 404 2.53 -12.35 7.04
N ASP A 405 1.92 -12.68 5.90
CA ASP A 405 1.92 -14.04 5.35
C ASP A 405 3.26 -14.35 4.64
N ASN A 406 4.15 -13.35 4.56
CA ASN A 406 5.45 -13.39 3.91
C ASN A 406 6.49 -14.15 4.74
N ASP A 407 6.45 -15.48 4.70
CA ASP A 407 7.49 -16.35 5.25
C ASP A 407 8.44 -16.81 4.14
N PHE A 408 9.66 -16.27 4.13
CA PHE A 408 10.71 -16.61 3.16
C PHE A 408 11.45 -17.92 3.51
N GLY A 409 11.06 -18.61 4.59
CA GLY A 409 11.69 -19.84 5.08
C GLY A 409 12.37 -19.69 6.44
N TRP A 410 12.40 -18.48 7.01
CA TRP A 410 12.97 -18.21 8.34
C TRP A 410 11.98 -17.48 9.25
N GLY A 411 10.69 -17.60 8.97
CA GLY A 411 9.62 -17.16 9.83
C GLY A 411 8.95 -15.85 9.41
N ARG A 412 7.94 -15.50 10.19
CA ARG A 412 7.05 -14.34 9.97
C ARG A 412 7.81 -13.01 10.13
N PRO A 413 7.47 -11.96 9.35
CA PRO A 413 8.06 -10.64 9.53
C PRO A 413 7.85 -10.08 10.95
N LEU A 414 8.81 -9.30 11.41
CA LEU A 414 8.72 -8.52 12.65
C LEU A 414 7.93 -7.24 12.46
N ALA A 415 8.08 -6.59 11.30
CA ALA A 415 7.39 -5.34 11.02
C ALA A 415 7.27 -5.12 9.50
N VAL A 416 6.21 -4.44 9.10
CA VAL A 416 6.07 -3.87 7.76
C VAL A 416 6.46 -2.41 7.81
N ARG A 417 7.24 -1.97 6.82
CA ARG A 417 7.61 -0.55 6.65
C ARG A 417 7.43 -0.13 5.20
N SER A 418 7.39 1.18 4.99
CA SER A 418 7.37 1.77 3.68
C SER A 418 8.50 2.77 3.49
N GLY A 419 8.89 2.98 2.23
CA GLY A 419 9.95 3.91 1.88
C GLY A 419 9.45 5.35 1.70
N GLY A 420 10.28 6.21 1.09
CA GLY A 420 9.97 7.63 0.84
C GLY A 420 8.91 7.91 -0.24
N ALA A 421 8.39 6.87 -0.90
CA ALA A 421 7.39 7.01 -1.94
C ALA A 421 6.04 7.60 -1.46
N ASN A 422 5.49 8.53 -2.25
CA ASN A 422 4.15 9.13 -2.05
C ASN A 422 3.93 9.72 -0.64
N LYS A 423 4.97 10.29 -0.02
CA LYS A 423 4.91 10.95 1.30
C LYS A 423 4.55 12.43 1.12
N PHE A 424 3.40 12.83 1.64
CA PHE A 424 2.88 14.20 1.64
C PHE A 424 2.03 14.44 2.89
N ASP A 425 1.78 15.69 3.27
CA ASP A 425 0.92 16.01 4.42
C ASP A 425 -0.49 15.42 4.26
N GLY A 426 -0.94 14.64 5.24
CA GLY A 426 -2.22 13.96 5.20
C GLY A 426 -2.20 12.62 4.46
N LYS A 427 -1.02 12.07 4.14
CA LYS A 427 -0.89 10.69 3.67
C LYS A 427 -0.98 9.71 4.85
N ILE A 428 -1.83 8.68 4.71
CA ILE A 428 -1.94 7.59 5.67
C ILE A 428 -1.77 6.24 4.96
N SER A 429 -1.07 5.32 5.60
CA SER A 429 -1.03 3.88 5.25
C SER A 429 -1.50 3.06 6.44
N ALA A 430 -2.50 2.20 6.23
CA ALA A 430 -2.89 1.22 7.24
C ALA A 430 -2.20 -0.13 7.00
N PHE A 431 -1.66 -0.71 8.08
CA PHE A 431 -1.06 -2.05 8.13
C PHE A 431 -1.78 -2.89 9.19
N PRO A 432 -1.94 -4.21 8.98
CA PRO A 432 -2.34 -5.08 10.09
C PRO A 432 -1.28 -5.03 11.20
N GLY A 433 -1.68 -5.13 12.46
CA GLY A 433 -0.72 -5.33 13.55
C GLY A 433 -0.01 -6.68 13.40
N ARG A 434 1.26 -6.75 13.82
CA ARG A 434 2.10 -7.95 13.65
C ARG A 434 1.46 -9.22 14.18
N GLU A 435 0.91 -9.20 15.39
CA GLU A 435 0.34 -10.42 15.98
C GLU A 435 -0.83 -10.95 15.14
N GLY A 436 -1.47 -10.09 14.32
CA GLY A 436 -2.78 -10.36 13.72
C GLY A 436 -3.84 -10.45 14.83
N ASN A 437 -5.14 -10.47 14.50
CA ASN A 437 -6.32 -10.48 15.41
C ASN A 437 -7.23 -9.25 15.29
N GLY A 438 -6.95 -8.31 14.39
CA GLY A 438 -7.74 -7.08 14.22
C GLY A 438 -7.08 -5.81 14.76
N SER A 439 -5.89 -5.91 15.34
CA SER A 439 -5.01 -4.76 15.57
C SER A 439 -4.57 -4.10 14.26
N VAL A 440 -4.31 -2.80 14.29
CA VAL A 440 -3.94 -1.99 13.12
C VAL A 440 -2.86 -0.99 13.50
N ASP A 441 -1.83 -0.91 12.66
CA ASP A 441 -0.85 0.17 12.69
C ASP A 441 -1.18 1.19 11.61
N LEU A 442 -1.27 2.46 11.99
CA LEU A 442 -1.39 3.58 11.06
C LEU A 442 -0.06 4.31 10.95
N GLU A 443 0.56 4.23 9.79
CA GLU A 443 1.67 5.10 9.41
C GLU A 443 1.07 6.41 8.89
N VAL A 444 1.24 7.48 9.69
CA VAL A 444 0.64 8.79 9.49
C VAL A 444 1.74 9.78 9.15
N VAL A 445 1.57 10.49 8.02
CA VAL A 445 2.50 11.52 7.54
C VAL A 445 1.77 12.87 7.60
N LEU A 446 2.29 13.79 8.40
CA LEU A 446 1.69 15.10 8.61
C LEU A 446 2.75 16.19 8.70
N ALA A 447 2.36 17.43 8.42
CA ALA A 447 3.14 18.61 8.76
C ALA A 447 3.46 18.62 10.28
N PRO A 448 4.66 19.07 10.70
CA PRO A 448 5.11 18.95 12.09
C PRO A 448 4.13 19.50 13.13
N GLY A 449 3.51 20.66 12.85
CA GLY A 449 2.53 21.28 13.74
C GLY A 449 1.25 20.45 13.89
N THR A 450 0.75 19.87 12.80
CA THR A 450 -0.44 19.00 12.84
C THR A 450 -0.13 17.68 13.54
N MET A 451 1.05 17.10 13.30
CA MET A 451 1.49 15.91 14.05
C MET A 451 1.51 16.19 15.55
N ALA A 452 2.20 17.25 16.00
CA ALA A 452 2.26 17.61 17.42
C ALA A 452 0.87 17.82 18.05
N ALA A 453 -0.07 18.39 17.28
CA ALA A 453 -1.43 18.59 17.74
C ALA A 453 -2.19 17.27 17.94
N ILE A 454 -2.09 16.30 17.02
CA ILE A 454 -2.75 14.99 17.21
C ILE A 454 -2.11 14.14 18.30
N GLU A 455 -0.79 14.29 18.53
CA GLU A 455 -0.09 13.63 19.64
C GLU A 455 -0.54 14.15 21.01
N SER A 456 -1.17 15.32 21.04
CA SER A 456 -1.77 15.93 22.23
C SER A 456 -3.31 15.81 22.26
N ASP A 457 -3.92 15.18 21.25
CA ASP A 457 -5.37 15.06 21.14
C ASP A 457 -5.87 13.91 22.02
N GLY A 458 -6.49 14.25 23.16
CA GLY A 458 -6.92 13.27 24.16
C GLY A 458 -7.99 12.28 23.66
N GLU A 459 -8.80 12.65 22.67
CA GLU A 459 -9.78 11.72 22.08
C GLU A 459 -9.07 10.68 21.20
N PHE A 460 -8.10 11.11 20.40
CA PHE A 460 -7.32 10.23 19.53
C PHE A 460 -6.37 9.34 20.33
N MET A 461 -5.54 9.94 21.18
CA MET A 461 -4.49 9.25 21.93
C MET A 461 -5.03 8.27 22.96
N ARG A 462 -6.29 8.41 23.41
CA ARG A 462 -6.97 7.40 24.23
C ARG A 462 -6.99 6.00 23.61
N TYR A 463 -7.00 5.91 22.28
CA TYR A 463 -7.08 4.64 21.55
C TYR A 463 -5.74 4.13 21.04
N VAL A 464 -4.69 4.94 21.15
CA VAL A 464 -3.35 4.58 20.71
C VAL A 464 -2.70 3.71 21.79
N SER A 465 -2.22 2.55 21.40
CA SER A 465 -1.44 1.67 22.27
C SER A 465 -0.12 2.35 22.66
N ASN A 466 0.27 2.18 23.92
CA ASN A 466 1.55 2.66 24.45
C ASN A 466 2.73 1.84 23.93
#